data_AF-A0A974AW82-F1
#
_entry.id   AF-A0A974AW82-F1
#
_cell.length_a   1.000
_cell.length_b   1.000
_cell.length_c   1.000
_cell.angle_alpha   90.00
_cell.angle_beta   90.00
_cell.angle_gamma   90.00
#
_symmetry.space_group_name_H-M   'P 1'
#
loop_
_entity.id
_entity.type
_entity.pdbx_description
1 polymer ?
#
loop_
_entity_poly.entity_id
_entity_poly.type
_entity_poly.pdbx_seq_one_letter_code
_entity_poly.pdbx_strand_id
1 'polypeptide(L)' 'MYEMRAEATADRGELIWHVISKGTSASPLCGVPLELSPATAPQLEAAVERYCSSCMDAFSTALKSS' A
#
# COMPACT_ATOMS: atom_id res chain seq x y z
N MET A 1 10.76 -8.09 6.84
CA MET A 1 9.49 -8.71 6.41
C MET A 1 8.59 -7.61 5.89
N TYR A 2 7.98 -7.77 4.72
CA TYR A 2 7.12 -6.75 4.11
C TYR A 2 5.64 -7.16 4.23
N GLU A 3 4.71 -6.21 4.33
CA GLU A 3 3.27 -6.43 4.26
C GLU A 3 2.63 -5.51 3.20
N MET A 4 1.44 -5.85 2.72
CA MET A 4 0.67 -5.00 1.81
C MET A 4 -0.54 -4.41 2.53
N ARG A 5 -0.78 -3.11 2.32
CA ARG A 5 -1.95 -2.42 2.84
C ARG A 5 -2.56 -1.54 1.76
N ALA A 6 -3.88 -1.62 1.61
CA ALA A 6 -4.63 -0.76 0.71
C ALA A 6 -5.00 0.57 1.39
N GLU A 7 -4.82 1.66 0.67
CA GLU A 7 -5.39 2.96 0.98
C GLU A 7 -6.56 3.22 0.03
N ALA A 8 -7.71 3.58 0.58
CA ALA A 8 -8.87 3.97 -0.21
C ALA A 8 -8.77 5.45 -0.56
N THR A 9 -8.75 5.76 -1.85
CA THR A 9 -8.82 7.15 -2.32
C THR A 9 -10.25 7.66 -2.19
N ALA A 10 -10.45 8.69 -1.36
CA ALA A 10 -11.77 9.25 -1.07
C ALA A 10 -12.52 9.77 -2.31
N ASP A 11 -11.78 10.09 -3.38
CA ASP A 11 -12.31 10.77 -4.56
C ASP A 11 -12.83 9.81 -5.65
N ARG A 12 -12.35 8.55 -5.69
CA ARG A 12 -12.52 7.72 -6.91
C ARG A 12 -12.96 6.28 -6.68
N GLY A 13 -13.10 5.84 -5.43
CA GLY A 13 -13.35 4.42 -5.15
C GLY A 13 -12.23 3.54 -5.68
N GLU A 14 -11.00 4.07 -5.73
CA GLU A 14 -9.80 3.33 -6.11
C GLU A 14 -9.05 2.94 -4.85
N LEU A 15 -8.44 1.76 -4.89
CA LEU A 15 -7.61 1.24 -3.82
C LEU A 15 -6.19 1.24 -4.30
N ILE A 16 -5.33 1.93 -3.57
CA ILE A 16 -3.90 1.93 -3.84
C ILE A 16 -3.24 1.01 -2.82
N TRP A 17 -2.67 -0.08 -3.30
CA TRP A 17 -1.91 -1.03 -2.51
C TRP A 17 -0.48 -0.51 -2.32
N HIS A 18 -0.10 -0.32 -1.06
CA HIS A 18 1.23 0.08 -0.64
C HIS A 18 1.95 -1.08 0.04
N VAL A 19 3.25 -1.19 -0.23
CA VAL A 19 4.14 -2.12 0.48
C VAL A 19 4.67 -1.41 1.73
N ILE A 20 4.49 -2.04 2.88
CA ILE A 20 4.93 -1.55 4.19
C ILE A 20 6.04 -2.45 4.69
N SER A 21 7.09 -1.83 5.25
CA SER A 21 8.13 -2.57 5.98
C SER A 21 7.64 -2.86 7.41
N LYS A 22 7.60 -4.13 7.83
CA LYS A 22 7.33 -4.54 9.22
C LYS A 22 8.50 -4.24 10.19
N GLY A 23 9.28 -3.20 9.90
CA GLY A 23 10.35 -2.74 10.78
C GLY A 23 9.84 -1.90 11.94
N THR A 24 10.74 -1.12 12.56
CA THR A 24 10.49 -0.30 13.76
C THR A 24 9.37 0.73 13.59
N SER A 25 9.11 1.17 12.36
CA SER A 25 7.93 1.94 12.01
C SER A 25 7.27 1.25 10.83
N ALA A 26 6.03 0.77 11.00
CA ALA A 26 5.21 0.24 9.93
C ALA A 26 4.86 1.38 8.94
N SER A 27 5.84 1.75 8.13
CA SER A 27 5.79 2.85 7.17
C SER A 27 5.84 2.27 5.76
N PRO A 28 5.03 2.81 4.83
CA PRO A 28 5.12 2.40 3.45
C PRO A 28 6.46 2.81 2.84
N LEU A 29 6.92 2.03 1.88
CA LEU A 29 8.21 2.24 1.22
C LEU A 29 8.26 3.54 0.39
N CYS A 30 7.09 4.07 -0.01
CA CYS A 30 7.00 5.37 -0.67
C CYS A 30 7.20 6.57 0.27
N GLY A 31 7.26 6.35 1.59
CA GLY A 31 7.43 7.42 2.59
C GLY A 31 6.18 8.28 2.84
N VAL A 32 5.08 8.03 2.13
CA VAL A 32 3.81 8.76 2.32
C VAL A 32 3.04 8.11 3.47
N PRO A 33 2.67 8.83 4.55
CA PRO A 33 1.86 8.24 5.61
C PRO A 33 0.50 7.82 5.06
N LEU A 34 0.15 6.54 5.24
CA LEU A 34 -1.16 6.06 4.83
C LEU A 34 -2.20 6.57 5.82
N GLU A 35 -3.22 7.25 5.31
CA GLU A 35 -4.41 7.48 6.11
C GLU A 35 -5.15 6.15 6.19
N LEU A 36 -5.04 5.51 7.36
CA LEU A 36 -5.78 4.32 7.73
C LEU A 36 -7.27 4.67 7.85
N SER A 37 -7.91 4.90 6.71
CA SER A 37 -9.36 4.91 6.65
C SER A 37 -9.81 3.49 6.99
N PRO A 38 -10.69 3.28 7.99
CA PRO A 38 -11.28 1.98 8.29
C PRO A 38 -12.28 1.65 7.17
N ALA A 39 -11.78 1.44 5.95
CA ALA A 39 -12.55 0.97 4.84
C ALA A 39 -13.00 -0.44 5.21
N THR A 40 -14.24 -0.51 5.70
CA THR A 40 -14.92 -1.75 5.97
C THR A 40 -14.89 -2.52 4.65
N ALA A 41 -14.38 -3.75 4.69
CA ALA A 41 -14.04 -4.56 3.53
C ALA A 41 -15.17 -4.86 2.50
N PRO A 42 -16.50 -4.69 2.74
CA PRO A 42 -17.49 -5.14 1.75
C PRO A 42 -17.74 -4.15 0.60
N GLN A 43 -17.16 -2.94 0.60
CA GLN A 43 -17.30 -2.01 -0.55
C GLN A 43 -16.14 -2.12 -1.56
N LEU A 44 -15.27 -3.10 -1.37
CA LEU A 44 -14.02 -3.29 -2.10
C LEU A 44 -14.18 -4.05 -3.42
N GLU A 45 -15.28 -4.77 -3.60
CA GLU A 45 -15.45 -5.75 -4.70
C GLU A 45 -15.56 -5.11 -6.10
N ALA A 46 -15.81 -3.79 -6.19
CA ALA A 46 -15.90 -3.04 -7.45
C ALA A 46 -14.87 -1.90 -7.57
N ALA A 47 -13.99 -1.75 -6.59
CA ALA A 47 -13.00 -0.69 -6.59
C ALA A 47 -11.86 -1.00 -7.56
N VAL A 48 -11.38 0.00 -8.30
CA VAL A 48 -10.21 -0.17 -9.17
C VAL A 48 -8.98 -0.33 -8.28
N GLU A 49 -8.39 -1.52 -8.30
CA GLU A 49 -7.18 -1.83 -7.56
C GLU A 49 -5.94 -1.36 -8.34
N ARG A 50 -5.08 -0.59 -7.68
CA ARG A 50 -3.80 -0.14 -8.21
C ARG A 50 -2.70 -0.41 -7.19
N TYR A 51 -1.48 -0.57 -7.66
CA TYR A 51 -0.31 -0.67 -6.79
C TYR A 51 0.49 0.62 -6.85
N CYS A 52 0.97 1.08 -5.71
CA CYS A 52 1.88 2.23 -5.66
C CYS A 52 3.21 1.84 -6.32
N SER A 53 3.52 2.46 -7.47
CA SER A 53 4.72 2.16 -8.25
C SER A 53 6.00 2.34 -7.43
N SER A 54 6.13 3.43 -6.66
CA SER A 54 7.29 3.67 -5.80
C SER A 54 7.48 2.58 -4.74
N CYS A 55 6.38 2.08 -4.15
CA CYS A 55 6.45 0.97 -3.21
C CYS A 55 6.92 -0.32 -3.89
N MET A 56 6.43 -0.61 -5.10
CA MET A 56 6.81 -1.80 -5.86
C MET A 56 8.27 -1.75 -6.34
N ASP A 57 8.76 -0.59 -6.77
CA ASP A 57 10.15 -0.40 -7.17
C ASP A 57 11.11 -0.57 -5.99
N ALA A 58 10.79 0.02 -4.84
CA ALA A 58 11.57 -0.14 -3.62
C ALA A 58 11.59 -1.60 -3.15
N PHE A 59 10.43 -2.27 -3.19
CA PHE A 59 10.33 -3.69 -2.88
C PHE A 59 11.14 -4.55 -3.85
N SER A 60 11.04 -4.30 -5.15
CA SER A 60 11.81 -5.02 -6.18
C SER A 60 13.31 -4.84 -6.02
N THR A 61 13.74 -3.63 -5.66
CA THR A 61 15.15 -3.33 -5.37
C THR A 61 15.63 -4.08 -4.13
N ALA A 62 14.82 -4.11 -3.08
CA ALA A 62 15.14 -4.84 -1.87
C ALA A 62 15.21 -6.37 -2.09
N LEU A 63 14.33 -6.93 -2.94
CA LEU A 63 14.36 -8.36 -3.30
C LEU A 63 15.62 -8.74 -4.11
N LYS A 64 16.08 -7.86 -5.01
CA LYS A 64 17.29 -8.10 -5.80
C LYS A 64 18.59 -8.03 -4.98
N SER A 65 18.53 -7.42 -3.80
CA SER A 65 19.69 -7.18 -2.93
C SER A 65 19.79 -8.19 -1.79
N SER A 66 18.95 -9.25 -1.80
CA SER A 66 18.81 -10.24 -0.72
C SER A 66 19.31 -11.63 -1.09
#